data_AF-A0A962G2Q0-F1
#
_entry.id   AF-A0A962G2Q0-F1
#
_cell.length_a   1.000
_cell.length_b   1.000
_cell.length_c   1.000
_cell.angle_alpha   90.00
_cell.angle_beta   90.00
_cell.angle_gamma   90.00
#
_symmetry.space_group_name_H-M   'P 1'
#
loop_
_entity.id
_entity.type
_entity.pdbx_description
1 polymer ?
#
loop_
_entity_poly.entity_id
_entity_poly.type
_entity_poly.pdbx_seq_one_letter_code
_entity_poly.pdbx_strand_id
1 'polypeptide(L)' 'LKPGDRLQVTVRGREQAVTGILRWIAADAAFTPYYALSGKDAARLSYPAEVALDDAAKDLPTGLPVVVHFKANTADGR' A
#
# COMPACT_ATOMS: atom_id res chain seq x y z
N LEU A 1 -1.69 -5.26 -9.58
CA LEU A 1 -2.62 -5.15 -8.44
C LEU A 1 -3.99 -4.81 -8.99
N LYS A 2 -5.06 -5.40 -8.44
CA LYS A 2 -6.44 -5.05 -8.78
C LYS A 2 -7.32 -5.08 -7.52
N PRO A 3 -8.39 -4.27 -7.46
CA PRO A 3 -9.37 -4.38 -6.39
C PRO A 3 -9.83 -5.83 -6.18
N GLY A 4 -9.92 -6.24 -4.91
CA GLY A 4 -10.19 -7.62 -4.51
C GLY A 4 -8.95 -8.48 -4.24
N ASP A 5 -7.75 -8.05 -4.63
CA ASP A 5 -6.52 -8.76 -4.29
C ASP A 5 -6.34 -8.84 -2.77
N ARG A 6 -5.94 -10.03 -2.29
CA ARG A 6 -5.61 -10.28 -0.88
C ARG A 6 -4.14 -9.97 -0.64
N LEU A 7 -3.88 -9.12 0.35
CA LEU A 7 -2.56 -8.59 0.68
C LEU A 7 -2.19 -8.93 2.12
N GLN A 8 -0.89 -9.04 2.39
CA GLN A 8 -0.37 -9.16 3.75
C GLN A 8 0.10 -7.79 4.22
N VAL A 9 -0.29 -7.40 5.43
CA VAL A 9 0.02 -6.09 6.00
C VAL A 9 0.74 -6.28 7.33
N THR A 10 1.95 -5.76 7.42
CA THR A 10 2.73 -5.72 8.66
C THR A 10 2.50 -4.39 9.33
N VAL A 11 2.19 -4.40 10.62
CA VAL A 11 1.91 -3.20 11.41
C VAL A 11 3.02 -3.00 12.43
N ARG A 12 3.59 -1.79 12.50
CA ARG A 12 4.65 -1.51 13.47
C ARG A 12 4.13 -1.71 14.91
N GLY A 13 4.85 -2.52 15.69
CA GLY A 13 4.47 -2.87 17.07
C GLY A 13 3.67 -4.16 17.20
N ARG A 14 3.39 -4.85 16.08
CA ARG A 14 2.77 -6.18 16.07
C ARG A 14 3.68 -7.17 15.35
N GLU A 15 3.91 -8.33 15.95
CA GLU A 15 4.76 -9.37 15.33
C GLU A 15 4.05 -10.10 14.17
N GLN A 16 2.73 -10.24 14.27
CA GLN A 16 1.93 -10.98 13.30
C GLN A 16 1.37 -10.03 12.23
N ALA A 17 1.57 -10.41 10.97
CA ALA A 17 0.92 -9.74 9.84
C ALA A 17 -0.59 -9.98 9.87
N VAL A 18 -1.35 -9.00 9.38
CA VAL A 18 -2.80 -9.10 9.19
C VAL A 18 -3.13 -9.20 7.71
N THR A 19 -4.27 -9.79 7.39
CA THR A 19 -4.73 -9.86 6.01
C THR A 19 -5.54 -8.63 5.67
N GLY A 20 -5.34 -8.09 4.47
CA GLY A 20 -6.14 -7.01 3.93
C GLY A 20 -6.67 -7.33 2.53
N ILE A 21 -7.74 -6.65 2.14
CA ILE A 21 -8.31 -6.69 0.79
C ILE A 21 -8.14 -5.31 0.15
N LEU A 22 -7.54 -5.26 -1.03
CA LEU A 22 -7.46 -4.02 -1.81
C LEU A 22 -8.89 -3.60 -2.21
N ARG A 23 -9.35 -2.44 -1.73
CA ARG A 23 -10.68 -1.89 -2.07
C ARG A 23 -10.60 -0.99 -3.28
N TRP A 24 -9.53 -0.23 -3.37
CA TRP A 24 -9.36 0.74 -4.44
C TRP A 24 -7.88 1.01 -4.67
N ILE A 25 -7.53 1.31 -5.91
CA ILE A 25 -6.22 1.82 -6.31
C ILE A 25 -6.44 2.81 -7.44
N ALA A 26 -5.74 3.94 -7.38
CA ALA A 26 -5.82 4.97 -8.41
C ALA A 26 -5.37 4.41 -9.76
N ALA A 27 -6.10 4.79 -10.82
CA ALA A 27 -5.73 4.46 -12.20
C ALA A 27 -4.54 5.31 -12.68
N ASP A 28 -4.49 6.56 -12.22
CA ASP A 28 -3.43 7.52 -12.55
C ASP A 28 -2.53 7.77 -11.35
N ALA A 29 -1.25 8.08 -11.62
CA ALA A 29 -0.30 8.44 -10.59
C ALA A 29 -0.66 9.81 -9.98
N ALA A 30 -0.70 9.86 -8.66
CA ALA A 30 -0.64 11.11 -7.93
C ALA A 30 0.81 11.58 -7.81
N PHE A 31 1.03 12.86 -8.12
CA PHE A 31 2.28 13.52 -7.80
C PHE A 31 2.34 13.75 -6.30
N THR A 32 3.30 13.14 -5.61
CA THR A 32 3.57 13.40 -4.18
C THR A 32 4.87 14.19 -4.07
N PRO A 33 4.84 15.54 -4.14
CA PRO A 33 6.06 16.32 -4.01
C PRO A 33 6.61 16.17 -2.59
N TYR A 34 7.76 15.54 -2.47
CA TYR A 34 8.59 15.70 -1.29
C TYR A 34 9.36 17.02 -1.41
N TYR A 35 8.89 18.04 -0.69
CA TYR A 35 9.63 19.29 -0.50
C TYR A 35 10.84 19.01 0.41
N ALA A 36 11.97 18.63 -0.17
CA ALA A 36 13.34 18.91 0.30
C ALA A 36 14.44 18.11 -0.45
N LEU A 37 14.32 17.88 -1.77
CA LEU A 37 15.46 17.37 -2.55
C LEU A 37 15.59 18.16 -3.85
N SER A 38 16.68 18.92 -3.95
CA SER A 38 17.24 19.36 -5.23
C SER A 38 17.70 18.11 -6.00
N GLY A 39 17.12 17.84 -7.17
CA GLY A 39 17.59 16.80 -8.09
C GLY A 39 16.60 15.66 -8.37
N LYS A 40 17.10 14.65 -9.10
CA LYS A 40 16.41 13.56 -9.84
C LYS A 40 15.28 12.78 -9.11
N ASP A 41 15.05 13.02 -7.82
CA ASP A 41 13.99 12.40 -7.02
C ASP A 41 12.61 13.07 -7.14
N ALA A 42 12.52 14.20 -7.85
CA ALA A 42 11.28 14.96 -8.00
C ALA A 42 10.16 14.25 -8.80
N ALA A 43 10.40 13.10 -9.42
CA ALA A 43 9.44 12.43 -10.32
C ALA A 43 9.01 11.02 -9.86
N ARG A 44 8.94 10.77 -8.55
CA ARG A 44 8.41 9.49 -8.05
C ARG A 44 6.89 9.48 -8.21
N LEU A 45 6.41 8.61 -9.09
CA LEU A 45 4.98 8.34 -9.26
C LEU A 45 4.47 7.55 -8.06
N SER A 46 3.43 8.05 -7.42
CA SER A 46 2.73 7.36 -6.31
C SER A 46 1.31 7.06 -6.74
N TYR A 47 0.80 5.87 -6.43
CA TYR A 47 -0.58 5.47 -6.73
C TYR A 47 -1.32 5.30 -5.41
N PRO A 48 -2.20 6.24 -5.03
CA PRO A 48 -3.03 6.10 -3.85
C PRO A 48 -3.82 4.79 -3.88
N ALA A 49 -3.87 4.10 -2.75
CA ALA A 49 -4.55 2.82 -2.63
C ALA A 49 -5.18 2.69 -1.25
N GLU A 50 -6.30 1.99 -1.18
CA GLU A 50 -7.02 1.71 0.06
C GLU A 50 -7.11 0.20 0.27
N VAL A 51 -6.64 -0.26 1.43
CA VAL A 51 -6.67 -1.66 1.84
C VAL A 51 -7.54 -1.77 3.09
N ALA A 52 -8.63 -2.52 3.00
CA ALA A 52 -9.45 -2.85 4.15
C ALA A 52 -8.82 -4.03 4.89
N LEU A 53 -8.44 -3.82 6.16
CA LEU A 53 -7.89 -4.86 7.01
C LEU A 53 -9.00 -5.75 7.58
N ASP A 54 -8.68 -7.00 7.87
CA ASP A 54 -9.60 -7.94 8.51
C ASP A 54 -9.87 -7.63 9.99
N ASP A 55 -10.77 -8.40 10.59
CA ASP A 55 -11.17 -8.25 11.99
C ASP A 55 -10.01 -8.38 12.99
N ALA A 56 -8.90 -9.03 12.60
CA ALA A 56 -7.73 -9.13 13.46
C ALA A 56 -7.08 -7.76 13.70
N ALA A 57 -7.39 -6.74 12.91
CA ALA A 57 -6.88 -5.38 13.02
C ALA A 57 -7.81 -4.40 13.77
N LYS A 58 -8.98 -4.84 14.28
CA LYS A 58 -10.00 -3.96 14.88
C LYS A 58 -9.50 -3.08 16.04
N ASP A 59 -8.60 -3.61 16.86
CA ASP A 59 -8.10 -2.91 18.05
C ASP A 59 -6.86 -2.03 17.76
N LEU A 60 -6.47 -1.90 16.49
CA LEU A 60 -5.30 -1.10 16.13
C LEU A 60 -5.60 0.41 16.21
N PRO A 61 -4.77 1.19 16.93
CA PRO A 61 -4.82 2.64 16.86
C PRO A 61 -4.63 3.16 15.45
N THR A 62 -5.33 4.25 15.12
CA THR A 62 -5.13 4.97 13.87
C THR A 62 -3.77 5.66 13.83
N GLY A 63 -3.16 5.77 12.64
CA GLY A 63 -1.89 6.47 12.44
C GLY A 63 -0.64 5.61 12.65
N LEU A 64 -0.80 4.31 12.89
CA LEU A 64 0.32 3.39 12.95
C LEU A 64 0.97 3.20 11.57
N PRO A 65 2.31 3.21 11.48
CA PRO A 65 3.00 2.86 10.24
C PRO A 65 2.73 1.41 9.85
N VAL A 66 2.45 1.20 8.56
CA VAL A 66 2.20 -0.13 7.97
C VAL A 66 3.06 -0.36 6.75
N VAL A 67 3.33 -1.65 6.47
CA VAL A 67 3.97 -2.10 5.24
C VAL A 67 3.06 -3.12 4.57
N VAL A 68 2.71 -2.87 3.32
CA VAL A 68 1.88 -3.78 2.52
C VAL A 68 2.78 -4.62 1.62
N HIS A 69 2.63 -5.93 1.72
CA HIS A 69 3.33 -6.90 0.89
C HIS A 69 2.38 -7.43 -0.17
N PHE A 70 2.75 -7.23 -1.43
CA PHE A 70 2.05 -7.77 -2.59
C PHE A 70 3.05 -8.51 -3.48
N LYS A 71 2.60 -9.61 -4.08
CA LYS A 71 3.38 -10.25 -5.14
C LYS A 71 3.22 -9.42 -6.41
N ALA A 72 4.33 -9.12 -7.09
CA ALA A 72 4.26 -8.64 -8.45
C ALA A 72 3.50 -9.69 -9.27
N ASN A 73 2.39 -9.29 -9.89
CA ASN A 73 1.72 -10.17 -10.83
C ASN A 73 2.54 -10.11 -12.11
N THR A 74 3.35 -11.15 -12.39
CA THR A 74 4.02 -11.31 -13.68
C THR A 74 2.99 -11.69 -14.72
N ALA A 75 2.13 -10.74 -15.06
CA ALA A 75 1.29 -10.79 -16.23
C ALA A 75 1.83 -9.73 -17.19
N ASP A 76 3.02 -9.99 -17.72
CA ASP A 76 3.44 -9.36 -18.97
C ASP A 76 3.91 -10.47 -19.90
N GLY A 77 3.02 -10.79 -20.83
CA GLY A 77 3.07 -11.92 -21.73
C GLY A 77 2.10 -11.63 -22.85
N ARG A 78 2.37 -10.55 -23.59
CA ARG A 78 2.02 -10.34 -25.00
C ARG A 78 2.70 -9.09 -25.54
#